data_AF-A0A314Y742-F1
#
_entry.id   AF-A0A314Y742-F1
#
_cell.length_a   1.000
_cell.length_b   1.000
_cell.length_c   1.000
_cell.angle_alpha   90.00
_cell.angle_beta   90.00
_cell.angle_gamma   90.00
#
_symmetry.space_group_name_H-M   'P 1'
#
loop_
_entity.id
_entity.type
_entity.pdbx_description
1 polymer ?
#
loop_
_entity_poly.entity_id
_entity_poly.type
_entity_poly.pdbx_seq_one_letter_code
_entity_poly.pdbx_strand_id
1 'polypeptide(L)'
;MQERMIIQLSSPLNRKAEVSLLYPIIQGINLKCFTYMEIKVATNGFMEELGRGTFATVFKGILASDDGKCVAVKRLDTMNKSQKFSPTIGFCNEVQHRILVYEFMSNGFLASLLFGDSRPSWYRRRDIALGTARGLFYLHEQCSSQIIHCDIKPQNILLDDSFTARIADFSVAKLLKIDQT
;
A
#
# COMPACT_ATOMS: atom_id res chain seq x y z
N MET A 1 -37.84 12.14 -17.92
CA MET A 1 -37.16 11.32 -16.91
C MET A 1 -35.72 11.11 -17.37
N GLN A 2 -34.80 11.78 -16.66
CA GLN A 2 -33.33 11.64 -16.65
C GLN A 2 -32.57 11.50 -17.98
N GLU A 3 -32.17 12.66 -18.48
CA GLU A 3 -30.97 12.89 -19.28
C GLU A 3 -29.78 13.29 -18.37
N ARG A 4 -28.58 12.87 -18.78
CA ARG A 4 -27.24 13.52 -18.66
C ARG A 4 -26.66 13.84 -17.27
N MET A 5 -25.50 13.25 -16.97
CA MET A 5 -24.35 14.03 -16.49
C MET A 5 -23.01 13.37 -16.83
N ILE A 6 -22.27 14.04 -17.70
CA ILE A 6 -20.83 13.96 -17.90
C ILE A 6 -20.14 14.27 -16.56
N ILE A 7 -19.16 13.45 -16.12
CA ILE A 7 -18.19 13.90 -15.11
C ILE A 7 -16.83 14.02 -15.77
N GLN A 8 -16.61 15.22 -16.27
CA GLN A 8 -15.33 15.85 -16.47
C GLN A 8 -14.74 16.17 -15.09
N LEU A 9 -13.43 16.00 -14.97
CA LEU A 9 -12.60 16.46 -13.86
C LEU A 9 -12.86 17.95 -13.57
N SER A 10 -13.46 18.31 -12.43
CA SER A 10 -13.13 19.50 -11.62
C SER A 10 -14.15 19.74 -10.49
N SER A 11 -13.61 20.13 -9.33
CA SER A 11 -14.25 20.74 -8.15
C SER A 11 -14.91 19.82 -7.09
N PRO A 12 -14.87 20.23 -5.79
CA PRO A 12 -14.76 19.30 -4.68
C PRO A 12 -15.99 19.35 -3.78
N LEU A 13 -16.74 18.26 -3.63
CA LEU A 13 -17.62 17.97 -2.48
C LEU A 13 -18.40 16.69 -2.77
N ASN A 14 -17.97 15.56 -2.21
CA ASN A 14 -18.77 14.70 -1.33
C ASN A 14 -17.97 13.44 -0.93
N ARG A 15 -17.00 13.60 -0.02
CA ARG A 15 -16.13 12.50 0.46
C ARG A 15 -16.88 11.39 1.20
N LYS A 16 -18.15 11.57 1.58
CA LYS A 16 -18.91 10.56 2.34
C LYS A 16 -19.42 9.40 1.46
N ALA A 17 -19.70 9.64 0.19
CA ALA A 17 -20.26 8.62 -0.71
C ALA A 17 -19.20 7.65 -1.29
N GLU A 18 -17.95 8.12 -1.45
CA GLU A 18 -16.84 7.26 -1.90
C GLU A 18 -16.39 6.27 -0.82
N VAL A 19 -16.51 6.63 0.47
CA VAL A 19 -16.15 5.76 1.60
C VAL A 19 -17.13 4.58 1.73
N SER A 20 -18.41 4.79 1.40
CA SER A 20 -19.44 3.74 1.46
C SER A 20 -19.30 2.66 0.37
N LEU A 21 -18.66 2.96 -0.75
CA LEU A 21 -18.48 2.00 -1.85
C LEU A 21 -17.27 1.07 -1.67
N LEU A 22 -16.41 1.36 -0.69
CA LEU A 22 -15.21 0.56 -0.37
C LEU A 22 -15.42 -0.39 0.82
N TYR A 23 -16.50 -0.21 1.60
CA TYR A 23 -16.86 -1.08 2.73
C TYR A 23 -16.95 -2.58 2.37
N PRO A 24 -17.36 -2.99 1.14
CA PRO A 24 -17.37 -4.41 0.77
C PRO A 24 -15.99 -5.00 0.43
N ILE A 25 -14.95 -4.18 0.19
CA ILE A 25 -13.60 -4.67 -0.16
C ILE A 25 -12.84 -5.14 1.09
N ILE A 26 -13.33 -4.82 2.29
CA ILE A 26 -12.63 -4.94 3.56
C ILE A 26 -13.30 -6.01 4.45
N GLN A 27 -13.69 -7.15 3.89
CA GLN A 27 -13.99 -8.31 4.75
C GLN A 27 -12.68 -8.93 5.21
N GLY A 28 -12.20 -8.52 6.39
CA GLY A 28 -11.11 -9.18 7.12
C GLY A 28 -9.92 -8.30 7.52
N ILE A 29 -9.82 -7.05 7.04
CA ILE A 29 -8.73 -6.15 7.44
C ILE A 29 -9.24 -5.21 8.54
N ASN A 30 -8.82 -5.45 9.77
CA ASN A 30 -9.11 -4.57 10.91
C ASN A 30 -8.24 -3.30 10.79
N LEU A 31 -8.65 -2.36 9.94
CA LEU A 31 -7.93 -1.10 9.69
C LEU A 31 -7.92 -0.24 10.96
N LYS A 32 -6.73 0.05 11.49
CA LYS A 32 -6.56 0.91 12.67
C LYS A 32 -6.52 2.39 12.26
N CYS A 33 -7.24 3.24 12.98
CA CYS A 33 -7.12 4.69 12.86
C CYS A 33 -6.13 5.19 13.92
N PHE A 34 -5.14 5.97 13.50
CA PHE A 34 -4.12 6.56 14.38
C PHE A 34 -4.19 8.08 14.36
N THR A 35 -3.92 8.69 15.50
CA THR A 35 -3.64 10.12 15.62
C THR A 35 -2.24 10.43 15.10
N TYR A 36 -2.01 11.67 14.69
CA TYR A 36 -0.68 12.13 14.29
C TYR A 36 0.34 11.96 15.41
N MET A 37 -0.06 12.20 16.66
CA MET A 37 0.83 12.07 17.81
C MET A 37 1.24 10.62 18.06
N GLU A 38 0.34 9.65 17.94
CA GLU A 38 0.69 8.22 18.03
C GLU A 38 1.71 7.83 16.95
N ILE A 39 1.50 8.28 15.71
CA ILE A 39 2.45 8.02 14.62
C ILE A 39 3.80 8.72 14.86
N LYS A 40 3.77 9.96 15.35
CA LYS A 40 4.98 10.73 15.65
C LYS A 40 5.80 10.05 16.74
N VAL A 41 5.15 9.54 17.79
CA VAL A 41 5.82 8.76 18.84
C VAL A 41 6.35 7.44 18.28
N ALA A 42 5.54 6.70 17.53
CA ALA A 42 5.92 5.42 16.95
C ALA A 42 7.14 5.52 16.02
N THR A 43 7.30 6.65 15.33
CA THR A 43 8.41 6.91 14.39
C THR A 43 9.58 7.67 15.02
N ASN A 44 9.56 7.89 16.34
CA ASN A 44 10.53 8.71 17.06
C ASN A 44 10.75 10.09 16.41
N GLY A 45 9.64 10.75 16.04
CA GLY A 45 9.66 12.03 15.34
C GLY A 45 10.03 11.95 13.86
N PHE A 46 9.75 10.83 13.18
CA PHE A 46 10.10 10.57 11.79
C PHE A 46 11.63 10.51 11.54
N MET A 47 12.35 9.85 12.44
CA MET A 47 13.82 9.85 12.44
C MET A 47 14.46 8.93 11.38
N GLU A 48 13.95 7.71 11.22
CA GLU A 48 14.54 6.71 10.31
C GLU A 48 13.77 6.69 8.99
N GLU A 49 14.33 7.34 7.97
CA GLU A 49 13.79 7.33 6.60
C GLU A 49 14.17 6.05 5.87
N LEU A 50 13.16 5.31 5.41
CA LEU A 50 13.32 4.10 4.60
C LEU A 50 13.38 4.43 3.10
N GLY A 51 12.83 5.57 2.70
CA GLY A 51 12.89 6.04 1.32
C GLY A 51 11.97 7.22 1.05
N ARG A 52 12.28 7.95 -0.02
CA ARG A 52 11.55 9.15 -0.43
C ARG A 52 11.17 9.08 -1.91
N GLY A 53 9.89 9.23 -2.17
CA GLY A 53 9.34 9.42 -3.50
C GLY A 53 8.97 10.89 -3.75
N THR A 54 8.47 11.18 -4.94
CA THR A 54 8.06 12.54 -5.34
C THR A 54 6.93 13.13 -4.49
N PHE A 55 6.08 12.28 -3.91
CA PHE A 55 4.85 12.71 -3.23
C PHE A 55 4.73 12.22 -1.78
N ALA A 56 5.72 11.46 -1.30
CA ALA A 56 5.68 10.85 0.00
C ALA A 56 7.06 10.46 0.49
N THR A 57 7.22 10.47 1.81
CA THR A 57 8.39 9.93 2.50
C THR A 57 7.96 8.78 3.39
N VAL A 58 8.72 7.69 3.38
CA VAL A 58 8.45 6.48 4.16
C VAL A 58 9.44 6.40 5.32
N PHE A 59 8.92 6.21 6.52
CA PHE A 59 9.69 6.10 7.75
C PHE A 59 9.45 4.76 8.41
N LYS A 60 10.41 4.30 9.21
CA LYS A 60 10.20 3.17 10.10
C LYS A 60 9.52 3.63 11.38
N GLY A 61 8.65 2.79 11.92
CA GLY A 61 8.05 3.01 13.23
C GLY A 61 7.83 1.71 13.99
N ILE A 62 7.57 1.85 15.28
CA ILE A 62 7.26 0.77 16.22
C ILE A 62 5.97 1.13 16.94
N LEU A 63 4.92 0.34 16.75
CA LEU A 63 3.63 0.56 17.42
C LEU A 63 3.66 -0.07 18.81
N ALA A 64 3.81 0.78 19.84
CA ALA A 64 3.75 0.32 21.24
C ALA A 64 2.39 -0.29 21.62
N SER A 65 1.31 0.14 20.96
CA SER A 65 -0.04 -0.38 21.16
C SER A 65 -0.30 -1.77 20.57
N ASP A 66 0.69 -2.36 19.89
CA ASP A 66 0.58 -3.63 19.17
C ASP A 66 1.83 -4.49 19.42
N ASP A 67 2.18 -4.68 20.69
CA ASP A 67 3.33 -5.50 21.16
C ASP A 67 4.68 -5.14 20.50
N GLY A 68 4.86 -3.87 20.15
CA GLY A 68 6.09 -3.41 19.50
C GLY A 68 6.19 -3.79 18.02
N LYS A 69 5.05 -4.00 17.34
CA LYS A 69 5.01 -4.30 15.90
C LYS A 69 5.75 -3.23 15.09
N CYS A 70 6.73 -3.67 14.30
CA CYS A 70 7.42 -2.82 13.33
C CYS A 70 6.51 -2.49 12.15
N VAL A 71 6.50 -1.21 11.76
CA VAL A 71 5.66 -0.68 10.69
C VAL A 71 6.44 0.23 9.74
N ALA A 72 5.96 0.32 8.51
CA ALA A 72 6.37 1.34 7.55
C ALA A 72 5.30 2.45 7.50
N VAL A 73 5.72 3.68 7.75
CA VAL A 73 4.86 4.86 7.86
C VAL A 73 5.10 5.76 6.65
N LYS A 74 4.15 5.75 5.71
CA LYS A 74 4.20 6.58 4.51
C LYS A 74 3.48 7.91 4.77
N ARG A 75 4.24 8.97 4.98
CA ARG A 75 3.75 10.34 5.14
C ARG A 75 3.63 11.00 3.77
N LEU A 76 2.46 11.54 3.45
CA LEU A 76 2.20 12.19 2.17
C LEU A 76 2.59 13.68 2.24
N ASP A 77 3.32 14.16 1.24
CA ASP A 77 3.87 15.52 1.21
C ASP A 77 2.92 16.54 0.55
N THR A 78 1.92 16.10 -0.22
CA THR A 78 0.97 16.98 -0.92
C THR A 78 -0.48 16.59 -0.69
N MET A 79 -1.34 17.57 -0.37
CA MET A 79 -2.75 17.37 -0.02
C MET A 79 -3.71 17.09 -1.18
N ASN A 80 -3.23 17.16 -2.42
CA ASN A 80 -4.08 17.38 -3.60
C ASN A 80 -4.24 16.18 -4.54
N LYS A 81 -3.70 14.99 -4.23
CA LYS A 81 -3.96 13.79 -5.02
C LYS A 81 -4.71 12.74 -4.21
N SER A 82 -5.82 12.26 -4.78
CA SER A 82 -6.51 11.05 -4.36
C SER A 82 -5.57 9.87 -4.64
N GLN A 83 -4.82 9.45 -3.62
CA GLN A 83 -4.08 8.20 -3.71
C GLN A 83 -5.11 7.06 -3.71
N LYS A 84 -5.12 6.26 -4.78
CA LYS A 84 -5.87 5.00 -4.82
C LYS A 84 -5.41 4.14 -3.64
N PHE A 85 -6.37 3.65 -2.85
CA PHE A 85 -6.10 2.86 -1.65
C PHE A 85 -5.27 1.63 -2.00
N SER A 86 -4.11 1.52 -1.37
CA SER A 86 -3.33 0.30 -1.30
C SER A 86 -3.64 -0.42 0.03
N PRO A 87 -3.50 -1.76 0.09
CA PRO A 87 -3.71 -2.49 1.34
C PRO A 87 -2.82 -1.91 2.45
N THR A 88 -3.46 -1.35 3.48
CA THR A 88 -2.80 -0.76 4.66
C THR A 88 -3.29 -1.50 5.90
N ILE A 89 -2.53 -1.41 6.98
CA ILE A 89 -3.00 -1.89 8.30
C ILE A 89 -3.62 -0.76 9.12
N GLY A 90 -3.41 0.48 8.69
CA GLY A 90 -4.05 1.64 9.29
C GLY A 90 -3.66 2.96 8.62
N PHE A 91 -4.24 4.04 9.12
CA PHE A 91 -4.06 5.37 8.56
C PHE A 91 -4.23 6.47 9.62
N CYS A 92 -3.69 7.65 9.32
CA CYS A 92 -3.99 8.91 9.99
C CYS A 92 -4.47 9.89 8.92
N ASN A 93 -5.63 10.52 9.16
CA ASN A 93 -6.25 11.47 8.24
C ASN A 93 -6.68 12.74 8.97
N GLU A 94 -5.74 13.37 9.66
CA GLU A 94 -5.94 14.68 10.28
C GLU A 94 -5.76 15.80 9.24
N VAL A 95 -6.31 16.98 9.51
CA VAL A 95 -6.45 18.09 8.54
C VAL A 95 -5.15 18.43 7.82
N GLN A 96 -4.01 18.33 8.50
CA GLN A 96 -2.66 18.61 7.96
C GLN A 96 -1.79 17.37 7.76
N HIS A 97 -2.28 16.18 8.14
CA HIS A 97 -1.48 14.97 8.22
C HIS A 97 -2.23 13.79 7.60
N ARG A 98 -1.83 13.42 6.38
CA ARG A 98 -2.26 12.18 5.73
C ARG A 98 -1.12 11.19 5.75
N ILE A 99 -1.32 10.10 6.49
CA ILE A 99 -0.30 9.09 6.71
C ILE A 99 -0.94 7.71 6.55
N LEU A 100 -0.21 6.82 5.90
CA LEU A 100 -0.60 5.43 5.71
C LEU A 100 0.39 4.53 6.45
N VAL A 101 -0.12 3.53 7.15
CA VAL A 101 0.66 2.58 7.95
C VAL A 101 0.59 1.20 7.30
N TYR A 102 1.75 0.61 7.07
CA TYR A 102 1.92 -0.71 6.47
C TYR A 102 2.72 -1.61 7.40
N GLU A 103 2.59 -2.91 7.18
CA GLU A 103 3.52 -3.86 7.78
C GLU A 103 4.93 -3.58 7.26
N PHE A 104 5.92 -3.66 8.17
CA PHE A 104 7.31 -3.49 7.81
C PHE A 104 7.85 -4.74 7.12
N MET A 105 8.49 -4.56 5.97
CA MET A 105 9.05 -5.62 5.16
C MET A 105 10.56 -5.68 5.44
N SER A 106 10.97 -6.47 6.43
CA SER A 106 12.31 -6.39 7.03
C SER A 106 13.44 -6.83 6.11
N ASN A 107 13.16 -7.66 5.10
CA ASN A 107 14.13 -8.07 4.09
C ASN A 107 14.17 -7.11 2.88
N GLY A 108 13.42 -6.01 2.94
CA GLY A 108 13.46 -4.94 1.94
C GLY A 108 12.97 -5.38 0.56
N PHE A 109 13.53 -4.79 -0.49
CA PHE A 109 13.17 -5.08 -1.87
C PHE A 109 13.86 -6.33 -2.43
N LEU A 110 13.15 -7.07 -3.27
CA LEU A 110 13.70 -8.22 -3.98
C LEU A 110 14.91 -7.84 -4.85
N ALA A 111 14.93 -6.63 -5.41
CA ALA A 111 16.08 -6.11 -6.15
C ALA A 111 17.38 -6.19 -5.33
N SER A 112 17.35 -5.77 -4.07
CA SER A 112 18.52 -5.81 -3.19
C SER A 112 19.00 -7.24 -2.93
N LEU A 113 18.07 -8.20 -2.81
CA LEU A 113 18.39 -9.61 -2.62
C LEU A 113 18.95 -10.26 -3.90
N LEU A 114 18.44 -9.91 -5.08
CA LEU A 114 18.86 -10.51 -6.35
C LEU A 114 20.17 -9.94 -6.89
N PHE A 115 20.39 -8.65 -6.69
CA PHE A 115 21.54 -7.90 -7.25
C PHE A 115 22.59 -7.53 -6.19
N GLY A 116 22.40 -7.94 -4.94
CA GLY A 116 23.41 -7.83 -3.89
C GLY A 116 24.51 -8.88 -4.00
N ASP A 117 25.42 -8.86 -3.01
CA ASP A 117 26.64 -9.67 -3.03
C ASP A 117 26.38 -11.18 -2.90
N SER A 118 25.33 -11.55 -2.17
CA SER A 118 24.97 -12.96 -1.92
C SER A 118 23.73 -13.36 -2.72
N ARG A 119 23.87 -14.34 -3.62
CA ARG A 119 22.73 -14.88 -4.37
C ARG A 119 21.85 -15.77 -3.48
N PRO A 120 20.52 -15.62 -3.50
CA PRO A 120 19.63 -16.53 -2.78
C PRO A 120 19.70 -17.96 -3.34
N SER A 121 19.45 -18.93 -2.46
CA SER A 121 19.31 -20.34 -2.86
C SER A 121 18.19 -20.51 -3.89
N TRP A 122 18.25 -21.59 -4.67
CA TRP A 122 17.20 -21.91 -5.65
C TRP A 122 15.82 -22.02 -5.00
N TYR A 123 15.72 -22.74 -3.88
CA TYR A 123 14.47 -22.89 -3.14
C TYR A 123 13.85 -21.55 -2.76
N ARG A 124 14.66 -20.61 -2.25
CA ARG A 124 14.19 -19.28 -1.89
C ARG A 124 13.74 -18.47 -3.10
N ARG A 125 14.44 -18.57 -4.23
CA ARG A 125 14.00 -17.93 -5.49
C ARG A 125 12.65 -18.47 -5.96
N ARG A 126 12.47 -19.79 -5.91
CA ARG A 126 11.20 -20.46 -6.26
C ARG A 126 10.06 -19.94 -5.37
N ASP A 127 10.28 -19.88 -4.06
CA ASP A 127 9.24 -19.48 -3.11
C ASP A 127 8.84 -18.01 -3.28
N ILE A 128 9.82 -17.12 -3.54
CA ILE A 128 9.57 -15.71 -3.89
C ILE A 128 8.77 -15.59 -5.20
N ALA A 129 9.14 -16.34 -6.24
CA ALA A 129 8.44 -16.32 -7.51
C ALA A 129 6.98 -16.81 -7.35
N LEU A 130 6.77 -17.88 -6.58
CA LEU A 130 5.44 -18.39 -6.27
C LEU A 130 4.62 -17.37 -5.48
N GLY A 131 5.21 -16.74 -4.46
CA GLY A 131 4.54 -15.67 -3.68
C GLY A 131 4.13 -14.49 -4.55
N THR A 132 5.02 -14.06 -5.47
CA THR A 132 4.74 -12.98 -6.43
C THR A 132 3.59 -13.36 -7.36
N ALA A 133 3.59 -14.58 -7.90
CA ALA A 133 2.52 -15.08 -8.76
C ALA A 133 1.17 -15.18 -8.03
N ARG A 134 1.17 -15.61 -6.76
CA ARG A 134 -0.03 -15.61 -5.91
C ARG A 134 -0.57 -14.20 -5.68
N GLY A 135 0.31 -13.23 -5.41
CA GLY A 135 -0.08 -11.83 -5.30
C GLY A 135 -0.72 -11.30 -6.58
N LEU A 136 -0.15 -11.64 -7.75
CA LEU A 136 -0.72 -11.26 -9.05
C LEU A 136 -2.07 -11.91 -9.30
N PHE A 137 -2.20 -13.22 -9.01
CA PHE A 137 -3.46 -13.93 -9.13
C PHE A 137 -4.55 -13.29 -8.26
N TYR A 138 -4.23 -12.92 -7.01
CA TYR A 138 -5.16 -12.22 -6.14
C TYR A 138 -5.64 -10.89 -6.75
N LEU A 139 -4.72 -10.08 -7.28
CA LEU A 139 -5.05 -8.80 -7.90
C LEU A 139 -5.92 -8.96 -9.16
N HIS A 140 -5.69 -10.03 -9.93
CA HIS A 140 -6.37 -10.23 -11.20
C HIS A 140 -7.75 -10.88 -11.06
N GLU A 141 -7.89 -11.85 -10.15
CA GLU A 141 -9.03 -12.77 -10.12
C GLU A 141 -9.85 -12.69 -8.81
N GLN A 142 -9.27 -12.19 -7.72
CA GLN A 142 -9.92 -12.25 -6.39
C GLN A 142 -10.39 -10.89 -5.87
N CYS A 143 -9.95 -9.79 -6.49
CA CYS A 143 -10.42 -8.44 -6.19
C CYS A 143 -11.76 -8.15 -6.88
N SER A 144 -12.64 -7.36 -6.23
CA SER A 144 -13.96 -6.99 -6.78
C SER A 144 -13.90 -6.21 -8.10
N SER A 145 -12.76 -5.58 -8.37
CA SER A 145 -12.39 -5.07 -9.69
C SER A 145 -11.02 -5.64 -10.01
N GLN A 146 -10.81 -6.05 -11.25
CA GLN A 146 -9.52 -6.57 -11.67
C GLN A 146 -8.47 -5.45 -11.62
N ILE A 147 -7.38 -5.67 -10.89
CA ILE A 147 -6.29 -4.71 -10.71
C ILE A 147 -5.09 -5.13 -11.56
N ILE A 148 -4.79 -4.39 -12.63
CA ILE A 148 -3.59 -4.62 -13.43
C ILE A 148 -2.45 -3.74 -12.88
N HIS A 149 -1.40 -4.36 -12.35
CA HIS A 149 -0.28 -3.63 -11.72
C HIS A 149 0.53 -2.77 -12.70
N CYS A 150 0.74 -3.25 -13.92
CA CYS A 150 1.51 -2.62 -15.01
C CYS A 150 3.01 -2.36 -14.77
N ASP A 151 3.54 -2.51 -13.56
CA ASP A 151 4.97 -2.28 -13.27
C ASP A 151 5.59 -3.38 -12.37
N ILE A 152 5.45 -4.65 -12.78
CA ILE A 152 6.04 -5.78 -12.04
C ILE A 152 7.54 -5.89 -12.36
N LYS A 153 8.36 -5.66 -11.33
CA LYS A 153 9.82 -5.73 -11.38
C LYS A 153 10.38 -5.96 -9.96
N PRO A 154 11.64 -6.42 -9.81
CA PRO A 154 12.23 -6.69 -8.49
C PRO A 154 12.22 -5.49 -7.52
N GLN A 155 12.23 -4.26 -8.02
CA GLN A 155 12.17 -3.03 -7.22
C GLN A 155 10.78 -2.78 -6.62
N ASN A 156 9.75 -3.47 -7.12
CA ASN A 156 8.35 -3.32 -6.69
C ASN A 156 7.86 -4.58 -5.96
N ILE A 157 8.77 -5.48 -5.58
CA ILE A 157 8.47 -6.64 -4.73
C ILE A 157 9.21 -6.46 -3.40
N LEU A 158 8.46 -6.43 -2.31
CA LEU A 158 8.99 -6.38 -0.94
C LEU A 158 8.96 -7.77 -0.30
N LEU A 159 9.86 -7.99 0.66
CA LEU A 159 10.04 -9.25 1.38
C LEU A 159 9.86 -9.03 2.89
N ASP A 160 8.95 -9.77 3.50
CA ASP A 160 8.83 -9.81 4.96
C ASP A 160 9.94 -10.63 5.61
N ASP A 161 9.91 -10.76 6.93
CA ASP A 161 10.89 -11.49 7.76
C ASP A 161 11.09 -12.95 7.33
N SER A 162 10.03 -13.58 6.82
CA SER A 162 10.01 -14.96 6.33
C SER A 162 10.37 -15.08 4.84
N PHE A 163 10.81 -13.99 4.20
CA PHE A 163 11.06 -13.89 2.75
C PHE A 163 9.79 -14.12 1.89
N THR A 164 8.61 -13.88 2.45
CA THR A 164 7.37 -13.91 1.68
C THR A 164 7.27 -12.66 0.81
N ALA A 165 6.98 -12.85 -0.47
CA ALA A 165 6.88 -11.76 -1.44
C ALA A 165 5.55 -11.01 -1.34
N ARG A 166 5.63 -9.67 -1.37
CA ARG A 166 4.48 -8.76 -1.47
C ARG A 166 4.68 -7.75 -2.59
N ILE A 167 3.63 -7.54 -3.38
CA ILE A 167 3.64 -6.58 -4.48
C ILE A 167 3.46 -5.17 -3.89
N ALA A 168 4.30 -4.24 -4.32
CA ALA A 168 4.33 -2.85 -3.90
C ALA A 168 4.28 -1.91 -5.12
N ASP A 169 4.01 -0.63 -4.86
CA ASP A 169 3.95 0.44 -5.86
C ASP A 169 2.89 0.29 -6.97
N PHE A 170 1.65 0.59 -6.60
CA PHE A 170 0.50 0.62 -7.50
C PHE A 170 0.33 1.97 -8.23
N SER A 171 1.39 2.79 -8.35
CA SER A 171 1.29 4.16 -8.88
C SER A 171 0.73 4.24 -10.30
N VAL A 172 1.01 3.24 -11.14
CA VAL A 172 0.51 3.13 -12.53
C VAL A 172 -0.58 2.07 -12.70
N ALA A 173 -1.11 1.51 -11.60
CA ALA A 173 -2.07 0.43 -11.65
C ALA A 173 -3.43 0.88 -12.23
N LYS A 174 -4.04 -0.04 -12.98
CA LYS A 174 -5.34 0.15 -13.64
C LYS A 174 -6.41 -0.72 -12.98
N LEU A 175 -7.59 -0.13 -12.83
CA LEU A 175 -8.80 -0.83 -12.38
C LEU A 175 -9.64 -1.11 -13.62
N LEU A 176 -9.90 -2.38 -13.89
CA LEU A 176 -10.84 -2.81 -14.90
C LEU A 176 -12.13 -3.20 -14.19
N LYS A 177 -13.24 -2.61 -14.61
CA LYS A 177 -14.56 -3.12 -14.22
C LYS A 177 -14.72 -4.45 -14.93
N ILE A 178 -15.10 -5.49 -14.20
CA ILE A 178 -15.56 -6.72 -14.81
C ILE A 178 -16.87 -6.35 -15.49
N ASP A 179 -16.88 -6.26 -16.81
CA ASP A 179 -18.12 -6.11 -17.55
C ASP A 179 -19.00 -7.30 -17.17
N GLN A 180 -20.18 -7.01 -16.60
CA GLN A 180 -21.20 -8.03 -16.40
C GLN A 180 -21.68 -8.45 -17.79
N THR A 181 -21.08 -9.50 -18.34
CA THR A 181 -21.66 -10.26 -19.46
C THR A 181 -22.95 -10.91 -19.06
#